data_AF-A0A820JK99-F1
#
_entry.id   AF-A0A820JK99-F1
#
_cell.length_a   1.000
_cell.length_b   1.000
_cell.length_c   1.000
_cell.angle_alpha   90.00
_cell.angle_beta   90.00
_cell.angle_gamma   90.00
#
_symmetry.space_group_name_H-M   'P 1'
#
loop_
_entity.id
_entity.type
_entity.pdbx_description
1 polymer ?
#
loop_
_entity_poly.entity_id
_entity_poly.type
_entity_poly.pdbx_seq_one_letter_code
_entity_poly.pdbx_strand_id
1 'polypeptide(L)'
;MHGQQYQGAVQAPPPPPYQNHMELNQQLSTYSRSAEERMADFQQLVARYEINHTFATKLRVLEGYEIVFICDDSGSMNTPLGDLSGPFDKMPSRWDELKQTVSIVVDLANVFDPDGVDVYFLNREPIFHVQSSEQLLPIFAIPPAGPTPIVPVFRRVLRDKQHEIEERRLLILLATDGVPTDNQGHRDIRSFEYVLKQERKPTDRIPVTIIACTGMRKINLENRIK
;
A
#
# COMPACT_ATOMS: atom_id res chain seq x y z
N MET A 1 40.90 -65.81 10.45
CA MET A 1 41.48 -64.53 9.97
C MET A 1 40.50 -63.95 8.95
N HIS A 2 39.93 -62.77 9.23
CA HIS A 2 39.57 -61.69 8.29
C HIS A 2 38.79 -60.65 9.11
N GLY A 3 39.43 -59.50 9.35
CA GLY A 3 38.91 -58.41 10.17
C GLY A 3 37.99 -57.48 9.39
N GLN A 4 36.96 -56.96 10.05
CA GLN A 4 36.14 -55.86 9.54
C GLN A 4 36.84 -54.53 9.84
N GLN A 5 37.15 -53.79 8.78
CA GLN A 5 37.67 -52.43 8.85
C GLN A 5 36.53 -51.44 9.12
N TYR A 6 36.70 -50.61 10.14
CA TYR A 6 35.85 -49.45 10.40
C TYR A 6 36.09 -48.38 9.32
N GLN A 7 35.03 -47.95 8.65
CA GLN A 7 35.04 -46.78 7.76
C GLN A 7 35.04 -45.50 8.61
N GLY A 8 35.99 -44.61 8.32
CA GLY A 8 36.22 -43.35 9.03
C GLY A 8 35.11 -42.31 8.82
N ALA A 9 34.85 -41.54 9.88
CA ALA A 9 33.93 -40.41 9.87
C ALA A 9 34.49 -39.25 9.01
N VAL A 10 33.65 -38.70 8.13
CA VAL A 10 33.97 -37.52 7.32
C VAL A 10 33.89 -36.29 8.22
N GLN A 11 35.01 -35.59 8.43
CA GLN A 11 35.04 -34.31 9.13
C GLN A 11 34.31 -33.24 8.31
N ALA A 12 33.32 -32.58 8.91
CA ALA A 12 32.69 -31.40 8.32
C ALA A 12 33.70 -30.23 8.27
N PRO A 13 33.65 -29.39 7.22
CA PRO A 13 34.52 -28.22 7.14
C PRO A 13 34.23 -27.22 8.28
N PRO A 14 35.24 -26.49 8.75
CA PRO A 14 35.05 -25.47 9.77
C PRO A 14 34.07 -24.40 9.29
N PRO A 15 33.21 -23.85 10.18
CA PRO A 15 32.31 -22.76 9.82
C PRO A 15 33.13 -21.56 9.33
N PRO A 16 32.60 -20.79 8.36
CA PRO A 16 33.26 -19.58 7.90
C PRO A 16 33.49 -18.62 9.08
N PRO A 17 34.57 -17.82 9.06
CA PRO A 17 34.85 -16.88 10.13
C PRO A 17 33.67 -15.92 10.30
N TYR A 18 33.22 -15.76 11.54
CA TYR A 18 32.16 -14.81 11.90
C TYR A 18 32.55 -13.41 11.42
N GLN A 19 31.89 -12.93 10.37
CA GLN A 19 32.02 -11.54 9.93
C GLN A 19 31.53 -10.63 11.06
N ASN A 20 32.33 -9.64 11.42
CA ASN A 20 32.04 -8.69 12.49
C ASN A 20 30.68 -8.01 12.24
N HIS A 21 29.68 -8.31 13.08
CA HIS A 21 28.36 -7.68 13.04
C HIS A 21 28.39 -6.14 13.18
N MET A 22 29.52 -5.55 13.59
CA MET A 22 29.71 -4.10 13.64
C MET A 22 29.85 -3.44 12.25
N GLU A 23 30.41 -4.11 11.25
CA GLU A 23 30.59 -3.53 9.90
C GLU A 23 29.29 -3.57 9.09
N LEU A 24 28.45 -4.59 9.29
CA LEU A 24 27.14 -4.68 8.65
C LEU A 24 26.18 -3.59 9.13
N ASN A 25 26.25 -3.22 10.41
CA ASN A 25 25.43 -2.14 10.96
C ASN A 25 25.89 -0.73 10.54
N GLN A 26 27.18 -0.54 10.21
CA GLN A 26 27.66 0.72 9.60
C GLN A 26 27.28 0.83 8.11
N GLN A 27 27.15 -0.30 7.41
CA GLN A 27 26.66 -0.33 6.01
C GLN A 27 25.14 -0.19 5.90
N LEU A 28 24.38 -0.54 6.94
CA LEU A 28 22.92 -0.32 6.98
C LEU A 28 22.54 1.12 7.38
N SER A 29 23.43 1.87 8.04
CA SER A 29 23.19 3.27 8.42
C SER A 29 23.38 4.29 7.29
N THR A 30 23.76 3.87 6.08
CA THR A 30 24.10 4.77 4.96
C THR A 30 22.96 5.03 3.96
N TYR A 31 21.77 4.46 4.18
CA TYR A 31 20.62 4.61 3.27
C TYR A 31 19.47 5.49 3.77
N SER A 32 19.64 6.17 4.93
CA SER A 32 18.66 7.15 5.37
C SER A 32 18.85 8.45 4.56
N ARG A 33 17.96 8.72 3.58
CA ARG A 33 17.91 10.02 2.90
C ARG A 33 17.84 11.13 3.94
N SER A 34 18.59 12.21 3.72
CA SER A 34 18.51 13.40 4.58
C SER A 34 17.13 14.06 4.50
N ALA A 35 16.76 14.83 5.53
CA ALA A 35 15.52 15.60 5.51
C ALA A 35 15.47 16.63 4.37
N GLU A 36 16.65 17.14 3.97
CA GLU A 36 16.80 18.10 2.88
C GLU A 36 16.51 17.47 1.52
N GLU A 37 17.05 16.27 1.27
CA GLU A 37 16.77 15.51 0.04
C GLU A 37 15.27 15.17 -0.07
N ARG A 38 14.64 14.72 1.02
CA ARG A 38 13.19 14.44 1.02
C ARG A 38 12.37 15.69 0.74
N MET A 39 12.76 16.85 1.28
CA MET A 39 12.08 18.11 1.00
C MET A 39 12.25 18.55 -0.47
N ALA A 40 13.42 18.32 -1.07
CA ALA A 40 13.64 18.58 -2.49
C ALA A 40 12.77 17.66 -3.37
N ASP A 41 12.68 16.37 -3.03
CA ASP A 41 11.79 15.41 -3.71
C ASP A 41 10.32 15.82 -3.58
N PHE A 42 9.90 16.29 -2.40
CA PHE A 42 8.56 16.81 -2.17
C PHE A 42 8.23 17.98 -3.11
N GLN A 43 9.15 18.94 -3.24
CA GLN A 43 8.98 20.09 -4.11
C GLN A 43 8.84 19.66 -5.58
N GLN A 44 9.64 18.67 -6.01
CA GLN A 44 9.55 18.13 -7.37
C GLN A 44 8.20 17.43 -7.60
N LEU A 45 7.71 16.64 -6.64
CA LEU A 45 6.42 15.96 -6.75
C LEU A 45 5.24 16.94 -6.75
N VAL A 46 5.29 17.95 -5.88
CA VAL A 46 4.28 19.03 -5.83
C VAL A 46 4.21 19.75 -7.18
N ALA A 47 5.37 20.06 -7.78
CA ALA A 47 5.43 20.66 -9.11
C ALA A 47 4.90 19.70 -10.19
N ARG A 48 5.31 18.43 -10.17
CA ARG A 48 4.93 17.41 -11.15
C ARG A 48 3.43 17.14 -11.19
N TYR A 49 2.78 17.16 -10.02
CA TYR A 49 1.36 16.91 -9.88
C TYR A 49 0.52 18.19 -9.77
N GLU A 50 1.12 19.35 -10.02
CA GLU A 50 0.46 20.67 -9.94
C GLU A 50 -0.29 20.89 -8.61
N ILE A 51 0.25 20.33 -7.53
CA ILE A 51 -0.35 20.42 -6.20
C ILE A 51 -0.23 21.87 -5.73
N ASN A 52 -1.37 22.50 -5.41
CA ASN A 52 -1.33 23.85 -4.89
C ASN A 52 -0.63 23.91 -3.51
N HIS A 53 -0.01 25.05 -3.21
CA HIS A 53 0.78 25.22 -1.98
C HIS A 53 -0.03 24.96 -0.70
N THR A 54 -1.30 25.38 -0.67
CA THR A 54 -2.19 25.16 0.49
C THR A 54 -2.43 23.67 0.75
N PHE A 55 -2.53 22.88 -0.31
CA PHE A 55 -2.70 21.42 -0.24
C PHE A 55 -1.38 20.75 0.12
N ALA A 56 -0.26 21.18 -0.45
CA ALA A 56 1.08 20.72 -0.06
C ALA A 56 1.34 20.90 1.45
N THR A 57 0.97 22.06 2.02
CA THR A 57 1.09 22.29 3.47
C THR A 57 0.24 21.33 4.29
N LYS A 58 -0.95 20.93 3.79
CA LYS A 58 -1.80 19.94 4.45
C LYS A 58 -1.25 18.52 4.34
N LEU A 59 -0.58 18.19 3.24
CA LEU A 59 0.06 16.87 3.07
C LEU A 59 1.16 16.62 4.11
N ARG A 60 1.82 17.67 4.62
CA ARG A 60 2.77 17.54 5.73
C ARG A 60 2.17 16.97 7.02
N VAL A 61 0.85 17.01 7.20
CA VAL A 61 0.18 16.38 8.34
C VAL A 61 0.36 14.85 8.33
N LEU A 62 0.71 14.27 7.18
CA LEU A 62 1.04 12.85 7.04
C LEU A 62 2.42 12.49 7.59
N GLU A 63 3.27 13.49 7.91
CA GLU A 63 4.56 13.26 8.54
C GLU A 63 4.36 12.55 9.90
N GLY A 64 5.05 11.43 10.09
CA GLY A 64 4.93 10.60 11.29
C GLY A 64 3.69 9.68 11.32
N TYR A 65 2.93 9.57 10.22
CA TYR A 65 2.01 8.45 10.06
C TYR A 65 2.74 7.21 9.55
N GLU A 66 2.27 6.05 9.97
CA GLU A 66 2.38 4.80 9.20
C GLU A 66 1.25 4.83 8.17
N ILE A 67 1.56 4.64 6.89
CA ILE A 67 0.56 4.69 5.82
C ILE A 67 0.31 3.28 5.27
N VAL A 68 -0.95 2.85 5.30
CA VAL A 68 -1.40 1.58 4.73
C VAL A 68 -2.47 1.81 3.66
N PHE A 69 -2.31 1.19 2.51
CA PHE A 69 -3.38 1.01 1.53
C PHE A 69 -4.07 -0.33 1.68
N ILE A 70 -5.39 -0.35 1.54
CA ILE A 70 -6.17 -1.54 1.26
C ILE A 70 -6.81 -1.32 -0.12
N CYS A 71 -6.29 -2.05 -1.11
CA CYS A 71 -6.69 -1.95 -2.50
C CYS A 71 -7.72 -3.02 -2.84
N ASP A 72 -8.90 -2.60 -3.29
CA ASP A 72 -9.88 -3.48 -3.89
C ASP A 72 -9.38 -3.98 -5.24
N ASP A 73 -9.18 -5.28 -5.32
CA ASP A 73 -8.81 -6.00 -6.52
C ASP A 73 -9.86 -7.05 -6.88
N SER A 74 -11.13 -6.79 -6.52
CA SER A 74 -12.27 -7.63 -6.88
C SER A 74 -12.66 -7.52 -8.35
N GLY A 75 -13.44 -8.47 -8.85
CA GLY A 75 -13.82 -8.52 -10.27
C GLY A 75 -14.53 -7.27 -10.80
N SER A 76 -15.26 -6.53 -9.95
CA SER A 76 -15.95 -5.29 -10.33
C SER A 76 -15.00 -4.17 -10.76
N MET A 77 -13.76 -4.19 -10.29
CA MET A 77 -12.74 -3.20 -10.63
C MET A 77 -12.31 -3.26 -12.11
N ASN A 78 -12.66 -4.32 -12.85
CA ASN A 78 -12.51 -4.38 -14.30
C ASN A 78 -13.50 -3.47 -15.07
N THR A 79 -14.48 -2.87 -14.38
CA THR A 79 -15.50 -2.02 -15.02
C THR A 79 -14.87 -0.80 -15.69
N PRO A 80 -15.13 -0.54 -16.98
CA PRO A 80 -14.66 0.66 -17.67
C PRO A 80 -15.24 1.97 -17.10
N LEU A 81 -14.44 3.04 -17.14
CA LEU A 81 -14.79 4.38 -16.66
C LEU A 81 -15.50 5.24 -17.73
N GLY A 82 -16.62 4.76 -18.29
CA GLY A 82 -17.50 5.52 -19.21
C GLY A 82 -16.90 5.97 -20.55
N ASP A 83 -17.75 6.43 -21.48
CA ASP A 83 -17.47 6.72 -22.92
C ASP A 83 -16.52 7.90 -23.21
N LEU A 84 -15.37 7.98 -22.55
CA LEU A 84 -14.42 9.11 -22.67
C LEU A 84 -13.28 8.87 -23.64
N SER A 85 -13.35 7.85 -24.48
CA SER A 85 -12.29 7.51 -25.41
C SER A 85 -12.86 7.26 -26.80
N GLY A 86 -12.11 7.59 -27.85
CA GLY A 86 -12.58 7.38 -29.23
C GLY A 86 -12.91 5.90 -29.47
N PRO A 87 -13.58 5.55 -30.58
CA PRO A 87 -14.03 4.17 -30.86
C PRO A 87 -12.91 3.11 -30.90
N PHE A 88 -11.64 3.53 -30.85
CA PHE A 88 -10.45 2.67 -30.92
C PHE A 88 -9.56 2.75 -29.68
N ASP A 89 -9.88 3.61 -28.71
CA ASP A 89 -9.06 3.79 -27.52
C ASP A 89 -9.47 2.78 -26.43
N LYS A 90 -8.46 2.21 -25.74
CA LYS A 90 -8.71 1.37 -24.57
C LYS A 90 -9.28 2.24 -23.45
N MET A 91 -10.54 1.99 -23.07
CA MET A 91 -11.16 2.67 -21.94
C MET A 91 -10.46 2.25 -20.64
N PRO A 92 -9.99 3.19 -19.80
CA PRO A 92 -9.44 2.86 -18.51
C PRO A 92 -10.51 2.23 -17.63
N SER A 93 -10.16 1.17 -16.92
CA SER A 93 -10.99 0.54 -15.90
C SER A 93 -10.82 1.24 -14.55
N ARG A 94 -11.71 0.94 -13.59
CA ARG A 94 -11.56 1.38 -12.19
C ARG A 94 -10.23 0.90 -11.58
N TRP A 95 -9.75 -0.26 -12.01
CA TRP A 95 -8.43 -0.79 -11.65
C TRP A 95 -7.28 0.09 -12.18
N ASP A 96 -7.39 0.60 -13.40
CA ASP A 96 -6.39 1.50 -13.97
C ASP A 96 -6.36 2.85 -13.22
N GLU A 97 -7.51 3.38 -12.81
CA GLU A 97 -7.60 4.57 -11.95
C GLU A 97 -7.04 4.33 -10.55
N LEU A 98 -7.35 3.17 -9.95
CA LEU A 98 -6.77 2.78 -8.66
C LEU A 98 -5.25 2.69 -8.74
N LYS A 99 -4.72 2.01 -9.78
CA LYS A 99 -3.28 1.91 -10.03
C LYS A 99 -2.63 3.30 -10.08
N GLN A 100 -3.21 4.22 -10.85
CA GLN A 100 -2.69 5.58 -10.96
C GLN A 100 -2.71 6.29 -9.61
N THR A 101 -3.84 6.21 -8.89
CA THR A 101 -4.01 6.86 -7.58
C THR A 101 -2.99 6.35 -6.55
N VAL A 102 -2.87 5.03 -6.41
CA VAL A 102 -1.92 4.41 -5.46
C VAL A 102 -0.49 4.76 -5.85
N SER A 103 -0.15 4.74 -7.15
CA SER A 103 1.19 5.12 -7.62
C SER A 103 1.56 6.54 -7.21
N ILE A 104 0.65 7.50 -7.42
CA ILE A 104 0.85 8.90 -7.04
C ILE A 104 1.01 9.03 -5.52
N VAL A 105 0.15 8.38 -4.75
CA VAL A 105 0.19 8.50 -3.29
C VAL A 105 1.42 7.82 -2.71
N VAL A 106 1.86 6.67 -3.23
CA VAL A 106 3.11 6.03 -2.78
C VAL A 106 4.30 6.95 -3.00
N ASP A 107 4.44 7.52 -4.20
CA ASP A 107 5.55 8.43 -4.49
C ASP A 107 5.51 9.68 -3.59
N LEU A 108 4.32 10.21 -3.27
CA LEU A 108 4.14 11.30 -2.31
C LEU A 108 4.39 10.89 -0.86
N ALA A 109 3.96 9.71 -0.46
CA ALA A 109 4.04 9.22 0.91
C ALA A 109 5.48 8.93 1.32
N ASN A 110 6.33 8.45 0.40
CA ASN A 110 7.74 8.15 0.66
C ASN A 110 8.60 9.38 0.98
N VAL A 111 8.07 10.58 0.72
CA VAL A 111 8.66 11.83 1.23
C VAL A 111 8.52 11.93 2.75
N PHE A 112 7.41 11.44 3.29
CA PHE A 112 6.98 11.61 4.68
C PHE A 112 7.22 10.37 5.54
N ASP A 113 7.16 9.18 4.93
CA ASP A 113 7.38 7.89 5.58
C ASP A 113 8.64 7.24 5.00
N PRO A 114 9.79 7.30 5.69
CA PRO A 114 11.04 6.76 5.18
C PRO A 114 11.03 5.23 5.06
N ASP A 115 10.17 4.56 5.83
CA ASP A 115 10.03 3.10 5.83
C ASP A 115 9.20 2.59 4.63
N GLY A 116 8.58 3.51 3.88
CA GLY A 116 7.72 3.19 2.76
C GLY A 116 6.27 2.99 3.16
N VAL A 117 5.44 2.63 2.17
CA VAL A 117 4.01 2.38 2.34
C VAL A 117 3.71 0.90 2.23
N ASP A 118 2.81 0.41 3.08
CA ASP A 118 2.33 -0.96 3.00
C ASP A 118 1.04 -1.05 2.18
N VAL A 119 0.99 -1.97 1.22
CA VAL A 119 -0.13 -2.12 0.29
C VAL A 119 -0.73 -3.51 0.43
N TYR A 120 -1.92 -3.57 1.03
CA TYR A 120 -2.74 -4.76 1.12
C TYR A 120 -3.72 -4.80 -0.05
N PHE A 121 -4.06 -6.01 -0.48
CA PHE A 121 -5.09 -6.26 -1.47
C PHE A 121 -6.16 -7.16 -0.88
N LEU A 122 -7.37 -7.13 -1.44
CA LEU A 122 -8.46 -7.96 -0.93
C LEU A 122 -8.30 -9.44 -1.31
N ASN A 123 -7.76 -9.74 -2.49
CA ASN A 123 -7.72 -11.08 -3.08
C ASN A 123 -6.31 -11.58 -3.41
N ARG A 124 -5.25 -10.90 -2.95
CA ARG A 124 -3.84 -11.32 -3.12
C ARG A 124 -2.98 -10.90 -1.92
N GLU A 125 -1.75 -11.40 -1.87
CA GLU A 125 -0.82 -11.05 -0.79
C GLU A 125 -0.41 -9.58 -0.80
N PRO A 126 -0.16 -8.99 0.39
CA PRO A 126 0.30 -7.62 0.51
C PRO A 126 1.76 -7.46 0.07
N ILE A 127 2.12 -6.21 -0.19
CA ILE A 127 3.50 -5.76 -0.41
C ILE A 127 3.83 -4.78 0.71
N PHE A 128 4.99 -4.93 1.31
CA PHE A 128 5.43 -4.09 2.42
C PHE A 128 6.56 -3.16 1.98
N HIS A 129 6.68 -2.02 2.67
CA HIS A 129 7.79 -1.07 2.51
C HIS A 129 7.96 -0.61 1.05
N VAL A 130 6.85 -0.28 0.39
CA VAL A 130 6.85 0.20 -0.99
C VAL A 130 7.37 1.63 -1.01
N GLN A 131 8.58 1.81 -1.56
CA GLN A 131 9.31 3.08 -1.65
C GLN A 131 9.24 3.74 -3.04
N SER A 132 8.64 3.06 -4.02
CA SER A 132 8.40 3.61 -5.35
C SER A 132 7.19 2.96 -6.00
N SER A 133 6.42 3.75 -6.75
CA SER A 133 5.34 3.23 -7.60
C SER A 133 5.81 2.18 -8.62
N GLU A 134 7.08 2.16 -9.01
CA GLU A 134 7.64 1.15 -9.91
C GLU A 134 7.53 -0.27 -9.34
N GLN A 135 7.64 -0.43 -8.01
CA GLN A 135 7.51 -1.72 -7.32
C GLN A 135 6.09 -2.29 -7.43
N LEU A 136 5.10 -1.45 -7.71
CA LEU A 136 3.70 -1.87 -7.84
C LEU A 136 3.37 -2.36 -9.26
N LEU A 137 4.18 -2.01 -10.27
CA LEU A 137 3.90 -2.33 -11.67
C LEU A 137 3.68 -3.82 -11.94
N PRO A 138 4.49 -4.76 -11.41
CA PRO A 138 4.27 -6.19 -11.65
C PRO A 138 2.95 -6.68 -11.07
N ILE A 139 2.49 -6.10 -9.97
CA ILE A 139 1.29 -6.56 -9.26
C ILE A 139 0.03 -5.97 -9.87
N PHE A 140 0.09 -4.72 -10.34
CA PHE A 140 -1.00 -4.13 -11.13
C PHE A 140 -1.11 -4.70 -12.54
N ALA A 141 -0.08 -5.40 -13.04
CA ALA A 141 -0.16 -6.13 -14.31
C ALA A 141 -1.09 -7.35 -14.23
N ILE A 142 -1.37 -7.85 -13.03
CA ILE A 142 -2.33 -8.93 -12.79
C ILE A 142 -3.74 -8.31 -12.63
N PRO A 143 -4.69 -8.64 -13.53
CA PRO A 143 -6.05 -8.11 -13.45
C PRO A 143 -6.74 -8.44 -12.12
N PRO A 144 -7.66 -7.58 -11.65
CA PRO A 144 -8.43 -7.84 -10.44
C PRO A 144 -9.48 -8.94 -10.68
N ALA A 145 -9.73 -9.75 -9.66
CA ALA A 145 -10.66 -10.86 -9.69
C ALA A 145 -11.08 -11.24 -8.26
N GLY A 146 -12.25 -11.88 -8.13
CA GLY A 146 -12.75 -12.37 -6.84
C GLY A 146 -13.74 -11.43 -6.16
N PRO A 147 -14.16 -11.77 -4.93
CA PRO A 147 -15.11 -10.99 -4.11
C PRO A 147 -14.46 -9.73 -3.52
N THR A 148 -15.20 -9.01 -2.65
CA THR A 148 -14.75 -7.78 -1.96
C THR A 148 -14.61 -8.02 -0.44
N PRO A 149 -13.72 -8.93 0.02
CA PRO A 149 -13.59 -9.34 1.43
C PRO A 149 -12.85 -8.30 2.29
N ILE A 150 -13.43 -7.12 2.47
CA ILE A 150 -12.82 -5.99 3.19
C ILE A 150 -12.55 -6.35 4.66
N VAL A 151 -13.49 -7.02 5.32
CA VAL A 151 -13.45 -7.31 6.75
C VAL A 151 -12.22 -8.14 7.19
N PRO A 152 -11.92 -9.31 6.59
CA PRO A 152 -10.75 -10.09 6.98
C PRO A 152 -9.44 -9.34 6.70
N VAL A 153 -9.34 -8.60 5.59
CA VAL A 153 -8.14 -7.83 5.24
C VAL A 153 -7.95 -6.65 6.20
N PHE A 154 -9.02 -5.94 6.55
CA PHE A 154 -8.96 -4.84 7.52
C PHE A 154 -8.51 -5.33 8.90
N ARG A 155 -9.03 -6.47 9.37
CA ARG A 155 -8.58 -7.10 10.63
C ARG A 155 -7.12 -7.54 10.56
N ARG A 156 -6.68 -8.06 9.41
CA ARG A 156 -5.27 -8.40 9.15
C ARG A 156 -4.40 -7.16 9.33
N VAL A 157 -4.74 -6.03 8.70
CA VAL A 157 -4.01 -4.76 8.86
C VAL A 157 -3.93 -4.34 10.33
N LEU A 158 -5.05 -4.34 11.07
CA LEU A 158 -5.04 -3.94 12.48
C LEU A 158 -4.12 -4.81 13.35
N ARG A 159 -4.07 -6.11 13.07
CA ARG A 159 -3.19 -7.05 13.77
C ARG A 159 -1.73 -6.88 13.36
N ASP A 160 -1.47 -6.83 12.06
CA ASP A 160 -0.11 -6.77 11.51
C ASP A 160 0.56 -5.43 11.89
N LYS A 161 -0.23 -4.36 12.08
CA LYS A 161 0.24 -3.01 12.48
C LYS A 161 0.07 -2.66 13.95
N GLN A 162 -0.17 -3.64 14.81
CA GLN A 162 -0.46 -3.38 16.23
C GLN A 162 0.69 -2.61 16.91
N HIS A 163 1.94 -2.95 16.60
CA HIS A 163 3.12 -2.31 17.18
C HIS A 163 3.27 -0.85 16.72
N GLU A 164 3.11 -0.61 15.42
CA GLU A 164 3.20 0.72 14.82
C GLU A 164 2.09 1.64 15.32
N ILE A 165 0.90 1.10 15.61
CA ILE A 165 -0.20 1.84 16.25
C ILE A 165 0.17 2.32 17.66
N GLU A 166 1.03 1.60 18.38
CA GLU A 166 1.49 2.01 19.72
C GLU A 166 2.51 3.16 19.62
N GLU A 167 3.38 3.13 18.61
CA GLU A 167 4.48 4.08 18.42
C GLU A 167 4.08 5.36 17.66
N ARG A 168 3.30 5.21 16.57
CA ARG A 168 2.86 6.31 15.70
C ARG A 168 1.38 6.20 15.33
N ARG A 169 0.86 7.11 14.50
CA ARG A 169 -0.53 7.04 14.02
C ARG A 169 -0.60 6.21 12.74
N LEU A 170 -1.63 5.40 12.58
CA LEU A 170 -1.83 4.55 11.39
C LEU A 170 -2.92 5.16 10.49
N LEU A 171 -2.56 5.61 9.30
CA LEU A 171 -3.52 6.04 8.30
C LEU A 171 -3.87 4.86 7.38
N ILE A 172 -5.14 4.46 7.38
CA ILE A 172 -5.64 3.42 6.46
C ILE A 172 -6.40 4.09 5.32
N LEU A 173 -5.93 3.87 4.10
CA LEU A 173 -6.57 4.29 2.84
C LEU A 173 -7.22 3.07 2.19
N LEU A 174 -8.54 2.94 2.34
CA LEU A 174 -9.32 1.85 1.75
C LEU A 174 -9.90 2.31 0.41
N ALA A 175 -9.41 1.79 -0.70
CA ALA A 175 -9.90 2.13 -2.03
C ALA A 175 -10.74 0.99 -2.61
N THR A 176 -12.01 1.25 -2.91
CA THR A 176 -12.99 0.22 -3.34
C THR A 176 -14.09 0.80 -4.23
N ASP A 177 -14.62 0.00 -5.15
CA ASP A 177 -15.79 0.36 -5.97
C ASP A 177 -17.09 -0.32 -5.51
N GLY A 178 -16.99 -1.16 -4.48
CA GLY A 178 -17.99 -2.16 -4.14
C GLY A 178 -18.48 -2.08 -2.71
N VAL A 179 -19.50 -2.90 -2.44
CA VAL A 179 -20.01 -3.14 -1.09
C VAL A 179 -19.17 -4.25 -0.46
N PRO A 180 -18.74 -4.15 0.82
CA PRO A 180 -18.06 -5.25 1.50
C PRO A 180 -18.82 -6.56 1.34
N THR A 181 -18.10 -7.64 1.02
CA THR A 181 -18.64 -9.00 0.99
C THR A 181 -17.87 -9.93 1.92
N ASP A 182 -18.42 -11.10 2.19
CA ASP A 182 -17.65 -12.23 2.71
C ASP A 182 -16.81 -12.90 1.58
N ASN A 183 -16.09 -13.96 1.92
CA ASN A 183 -15.29 -14.73 0.95
C ASN A 183 -16.14 -15.50 -0.09
N GLN A 184 -17.46 -15.56 0.10
CA GLN A 184 -18.41 -16.18 -0.82
C GLN A 184 -19.13 -15.13 -1.70
N GLY A 185 -18.83 -13.84 -1.52
CA GLY A 185 -19.46 -12.75 -2.26
C GLY A 185 -20.79 -12.27 -1.68
N HIS A 186 -21.21 -12.73 -0.50
CA HIS A 186 -22.42 -12.21 0.14
C HIS A 186 -22.13 -10.89 0.85
N ARG A 187 -23.06 -9.93 0.79
CA ARG A 187 -22.89 -8.60 1.40
C ARG A 187 -22.64 -8.71 2.91
N ASP A 188 -21.60 -8.04 3.40
CA ASP A 188 -21.15 -8.08 4.80
C ASP A 188 -20.89 -6.68 5.39
N ILE A 189 -21.84 -5.77 5.14
CA ILE A 189 -21.75 -4.37 5.61
C ILE A 189 -21.73 -4.30 7.14
N ARG A 190 -22.52 -5.15 7.82
CA ARG A 190 -22.65 -5.10 9.29
C ARG A 190 -21.36 -5.44 9.99
N SER A 191 -20.62 -6.42 9.49
CA SER A 191 -19.33 -6.77 10.08
C SER A 191 -18.30 -5.70 9.80
N PHE A 192 -18.32 -5.07 8.62
CA PHE A 192 -17.43 -3.94 8.34
C PHE A 192 -17.72 -2.75 9.27
N GLU A 193 -19.00 -2.40 9.46
CA GLU A 193 -19.41 -1.38 10.42
C GLU A 193 -18.95 -1.71 11.86
N TYR A 194 -19.08 -2.98 12.25
CA TYR A 194 -18.63 -3.46 13.55
C TYR A 194 -17.12 -3.29 13.71
N VAL A 195 -16.31 -3.69 12.73
CA VAL A 195 -14.84 -3.51 12.77
C VAL A 195 -14.47 -2.03 12.92
N LEU A 196 -15.09 -1.13 12.14
CA LEU A 196 -14.78 0.30 12.19
C LEU A 196 -15.11 0.97 13.53
N LYS A 197 -16.16 0.50 14.22
CA LYS A 197 -16.67 1.10 15.47
C LYS A 197 -16.11 0.44 16.73
N GLN A 198 -15.97 -0.89 16.71
CA GLN A 198 -15.71 -1.70 17.89
C GLN A 198 -14.27 -2.23 17.93
N GLU A 199 -13.72 -2.70 16.81
CA GLU A 199 -12.41 -3.35 16.78
C GLU A 199 -11.26 -2.40 16.47
N ARG A 200 -11.48 -1.40 15.62
CA ARG A 200 -10.50 -0.36 15.30
C ARG A 200 -10.24 0.52 16.52
N LYS A 201 -9.25 0.17 17.33
CA LYS A 201 -8.87 0.88 18.57
C LYS A 201 -7.34 1.07 18.65
N PRO A 202 -6.87 2.24 19.15
CA PRO A 202 -7.65 3.41 19.54
C PRO A 202 -8.07 4.24 18.30
N THR A 203 -9.34 4.67 18.25
CA THR A 203 -9.95 5.23 17.03
C THR A 203 -9.35 6.55 16.56
N ASP A 204 -8.75 7.31 17.47
CA ASP A 204 -8.09 8.60 17.24
C ASP A 204 -6.68 8.46 16.66
N ARG A 205 -6.05 7.29 16.81
CA ARG A 205 -4.74 6.97 16.21
C ARG A 205 -4.84 6.24 14.88
N ILE A 206 -6.02 5.74 14.52
CA ILE A 206 -6.22 4.93 13.30
C ILE A 206 -7.24 5.61 12.37
N PRO A 207 -6.99 6.81 11.82
CA PRO A 207 -7.89 7.38 10.82
C PRO A 207 -8.05 6.46 9.61
N VAL A 208 -9.27 6.37 9.10
CA VAL A 208 -9.61 5.57 7.91
C VAL A 208 -10.24 6.50 6.88
N THR A 209 -9.70 6.50 5.67
CA THR A 209 -10.27 7.18 4.52
C THR A 209 -10.75 6.14 3.52
N ILE A 210 -12.01 6.25 3.08
CA ILE A 210 -12.56 5.40 2.03
C ILE A 210 -12.53 6.17 0.72
N ILE A 211 -11.83 5.63 -0.27
CA ILE A 211 -11.70 6.19 -1.61
C ILE A 211 -12.64 5.39 -2.51
N ALA A 212 -13.70 6.03 -2.99
CA ALA A 212 -14.65 5.39 -3.88
C ALA A 212 -14.09 5.36 -5.31
N CYS A 213 -13.83 4.17 -5.84
CA CYS A 213 -13.43 3.94 -7.23
C CYS A 213 -14.67 3.85 -8.15
N THR A 214 -15.60 4.77 -7.98
CA THR A 214 -16.85 4.81 -8.76
C THR A 214 -16.67 5.84 -9.86
N GLY A 215 -16.60 5.39 -11.11
CA GLY A 215 -16.24 6.24 -12.26
C GLY A 215 -16.88 7.62 -12.21
N MET A 216 -16.06 8.61 -11.84
CA MET A 216 -16.51 9.98 -11.78
C MET A 216 -16.61 10.49 -13.21
N ARG A 217 -17.82 10.87 -13.63
CA ARG A 217 -17.97 11.90 -14.67
C ARG A 217 -17.12 13.07 -14.21
N LYS A 218 -16.09 13.43 -14.98
CA LYS A 218 -15.43 14.74 -14.85
C LYS A 218 -16.53 15.79 -15.00
N ILE A 219 -17.07 16.29 -13.89
CA ILE A 219 -17.79 17.55 -13.91
C ILE A 219 -16.69 18.58 -14.14
N ASN A 220 -16.54 19.02 -15.40
CA ASN A 220 -15.81 20.22 -15.72
C ASN A 220 -16.37 21.34 -14.83
N LEU A 221 -15.64 21.71 -13.79
CA LEU A 221 -16.00 22.81 -12.89
C LEU A 221 -15.88 24.18 -13.59
N GLU A 222 -15.54 24.23 -14.88
CA GLU A 222 -15.35 25.46 -15.64
C GLU A 222 -16.64 26.07 -16.24
N ASN A 223 -17.81 25.43 -16.13
CA ASN A 223 -19.03 25.90 -16.83
C ASN A 223 -20.24 26.24 -15.95
N ARG A 224 -20.07 26.57 -14.65
CA ARG A 224 -21.18 27.10 -13.82
C ARG A 224 -20.88 28.41 -13.10
N ILE A 225 -20.16 29.31 -13.76
CA ILE A 225 -20.27 30.75 -13.50
C ILE A 225 -20.53 31.45 -14.84
N LYS A 226 -21.80 31.53 -15.22
CA LYS A 226 -22.38 32.63 -15.99
C LYS A 226 -23.68 33.01 -15.32
#